data_AF-A0A1Y6IX26-F1
#
_entry.id   AF-A0A1Y6IX26-F1
#
_cell.length_a   1.000
_cell.length_b   1.000
_cell.length_c   1.000
_cell.angle_alpha   90.00
_cell.angle_beta   90.00
_cell.angle_gamma   90.00
#
_symmetry.space_group_name_H-M   'P 1'
#
loop_
_entity.id
_entity.type
_entity.pdbx_description
1 polymer ?
#
loop_
_entity_poly.entity_id
_entity_poly.type
_entity_poly.pdbx_seq_one_letter_code
_entity_poly.pdbx_strand_id
1 'polypeptide(L)'
;MFPWLQSNFHFPLSGDVNQKVEPDFFTFIDTESGDSELEREIFSKVGSYGTQLSLLTKVVLSLAKMGELTELDEESQENYENALDALEQQQKRIDEIKQAKKQRIKEKATDILDKLQASDSDEFDQLLRKYGYNRTKN
;
A
#
# COMPACT_ATOMS: atom_id res chain seq x y z
N MET A 1 2.70 19.14 34.86
CA MET A 1 2.49 17.68 34.82
C MET A 1 1.13 17.43 35.46
N PHE A 2 0.12 17.04 34.68
CA PHE A 2 -1.27 16.92 35.16
C PHE A 2 -1.64 15.44 35.35
N PRO A 3 -1.73 14.94 36.59
CA PRO A 3 -1.78 13.51 36.92
C PRO A 3 -3.16 12.85 36.74
N TRP A 4 -4.11 13.47 36.04
CA TRP A 4 -5.51 13.05 35.97
C TRP A 4 -6.00 12.54 34.60
N LEU A 5 -5.11 12.30 33.64
CA LEU A 5 -5.46 11.74 32.32
C LEU A 5 -5.37 10.22 32.24
N GLN A 6 -5.08 9.50 33.33
CA GLN A 6 -4.98 8.04 33.31
C GLN A 6 -6.00 7.40 34.24
N SER A 7 -7.26 7.36 33.80
CA SER A 7 -8.29 6.51 34.41
C SER A 7 -8.13 5.08 33.90
N ASN A 8 -7.15 4.36 34.44
CA ASN A 8 -7.01 2.93 34.20
C ASN A 8 -7.99 2.15 35.11
N PHE A 9 -9.26 2.09 34.68
CA PHE A 9 -10.30 1.34 35.36
C PHE A 9 -10.13 -0.16 35.08
N HIS A 10 -9.61 -0.92 36.05
CA HIS A 10 -9.43 -2.37 35.94
C HIS A 10 -10.57 -3.10 36.67
N PHE A 11 -11.49 -3.72 35.93
CA PHE A 11 -12.46 -4.64 36.50
C PHE A 11 -11.86 -6.05 36.60
N PRO A 12 -12.01 -6.76 37.74
CA PRO A 12 -11.28 -7.99 38.06
C PRO A 12 -11.64 -9.22 37.19
N LEU A 13 -12.54 -9.07 36.21
CA LEU A 13 -12.97 -10.12 35.27
C LEU A 13 -12.90 -9.69 33.80
N SER A 14 -12.42 -8.49 33.50
CA SER A 14 -12.21 -8.05 32.12
C SER A 14 -10.77 -8.39 31.77
N GLY A 15 -10.55 -9.43 30.96
CA GLY A 15 -9.24 -9.68 30.36
C GLY A 15 -8.69 -8.39 29.76
N ASP A 16 -7.38 -8.18 29.87
CA ASP A 16 -6.69 -7.02 29.34
C ASP A 16 -7.08 -6.80 27.88
N VAL A 17 -8.02 -5.89 27.66
CA VAL A 17 -8.31 -5.40 26.32
C VAL A 17 -7.18 -4.46 26.00
N ASN A 18 -6.09 -5.02 25.46
CA ASN A 18 -5.06 -4.26 24.77
C ASN A 18 -5.68 -3.68 23.50
N GLN A 19 -6.47 -2.61 23.65
CA GLN A 19 -6.93 -1.80 22.53
C GLN A 19 -5.69 -1.11 21.96
N LYS A 20 -5.22 -1.62 20.83
CA LYS A 20 -4.20 -0.97 20.03
C LYS A 20 -4.80 0.31 19.47
N VAL A 21 -4.71 1.41 20.22
CA VAL A 21 -5.09 2.76 19.77
C VAL A 21 -3.98 3.28 18.86
N GLU A 22 -3.81 2.65 17.71
CA GLU A 22 -3.02 3.23 16.62
C GLU A 22 -3.99 4.04 15.75
N PRO A 23 -3.84 5.38 15.67
CA PRO A 23 -4.63 6.17 14.73
C PRO A 23 -4.42 5.64 13.32
N ASP A 24 -5.52 5.31 12.63
CA ASP A 24 -5.47 4.78 11.27
C ASP A 24 -5.22 5.91 10.28
N PHE A 25 -3.96 6.32 10.14
CA PHE A 25 -3.55 7.42 9.26
C PHE A 25 -3.95 7.21 7.79
N PHE A 26 -4.21 5.97 7.38
CA PHE A 26 -4.64 5.64 6.01
C PHE A 26 -6.09 6.04 5.73
N THR A 27 -6.93 6.19 6.77
CA THR A 27 -8.32 6.63 6.61
C THR A 27 -8.45 8.10 6.18
N PHE A 28 -7.39 8.89 6.34
CA PHE A 28 -7.34 10.30 5.95
C PHE A 28 -6.77 10.52 4.55
N ILE A 29 -6.34 9.46 3.85
CA ILE A 29 -5.90 9.56 2.46
C ILE A 29 -7.15 9.76 1.60
N ASP A 30 -7.28 10.96 1.03
CA ASP A 30 -8.32 11.25 0.05
C ASP A 30 -8.19 10.29 -1.14
N THR A 31 -9.33 9.77 -1.61
CA THR A 31 -9.43 8.99 -2.85
C THR A 31 -8.81 9.68 -4.07
N GLU A 32 -8.75 11.02 -4.11
CA GLU A 32 -8.04 11.75 -5.16
C GLU A 32 -6.50 11.71 -5.00
N SER A 33 -6.01 11.54 -3.77
CA SER A 33 -4.58 11.54 -3.44
C SER A 33 -3.97 10.13 -3.43
N GLY A 34 -4.78 9.07 -3.32
CA GLY A 34 -4.32 7.69 -3.35
C GLY A 34 -5.38 6.65 -2.98
N ASP A 35 -4.99 5.39 -3.03
CA ASP A 35 -5.82 4.25 -2.63
C ASP A 35 -5.41 3.78 -1.23
N SER A 36 -6.17 4.18 -0.21
CA SER A 36 -5.85 3.95 1.21
C SER A 36 -5.65 2.48 1.57
N GLU A 37 -6.42 1.56 0.97
CA GLU A 37 -6.30 0.13 1.20
C GLU A 37 -5.01 -0.41 0.57
N LEU A 38 -4.68 0.04 -0.66
CA LEU A 38 -3.44 -0.33 -1.33
C LEU A 38 -2.22 0.20 -0.55
N GLU A 39 -2.24 1.47 -0.13
CA GLU A 39 -1.15 2.09 0.62
C GLU A 39 -0.93 1.41 1.98
N ARG A 40 -2.02 1.02 2.66
CA ARG A 40 -1.95 0.23 3.88
C ARG A 40 -1.35 -1.16 3.64
N GLU A 41 -1.70 -1.81 2.54
CA GLU A 41 -1.13 -3.11 2.15
C GLU A 41 0.37 -2.99 1.84
N ILE A 42 0.78 -1.94 1.14
CA ILE A 42 2.18 -1.63 0.86
C ILE A 42 2.94 -1.35 2.16
N PHE A 43 2.42 -0.47 3.02
CA PHE A 43 3.05 -0.13 4.30
C PHE A 43 3.27 -1.36 5.19
N SER A 44 2.25 -2.22 5.29
CA SER A 44 2.29 -3.41 6.15
C SER A 44 3.18 -4.52 5.60
N LYS A 45 3.24 -4.71 4.28
CA LYS A 45 3.98 -5.83 3.67
C LYS A 45 5.38 -5.46 3.22
N VAL A 46 5.58 -4.25 2.72
CA VAL A 46 6.83 -3.82 2.09
C VAL A 46 7.69 -3.05 3.08
N GLY A 47 7.08 -2.12 3.82
CA GLY A 47 7.76 -1.33 4.85
C GLY A 47 7.23 0.10 4.92
N SER A 48 7.55 0.77 6.04
CA SER A 48 7.14 2.15 6.29
C SER A 48 7.72 3.13 5.27
N TYR A 49 7.03 4.23 4.98
CA TYR A 49 7.56 5.27 4.09
C TYR A 49 8.94 5.80 4.53
N GLY A 50 9.24 5.83 5.83
CA GLY A 50 10.57 6.20 6.33
C GLY A 50 11.67 5.26 5.86
N THR A 51 11.39 3.95 5.81
CA THR A 51 12.31 2.95 5.25
C THR A 51 12.51 3.17 3.74
N GLN A 52 11.42 3.42 3.03
CA GLN A 52 11.44 3.63 1.57
C GLN A 52 12.25 4.89 1.21
N LEU A 53 12.01 6.00 1.92
CA LEU A 53 12.74 7.26 1.75
C LEU A 53 14.21 7.12 2.13
N SER A 54 14.52 6.33 3.16
CA SER A 54 15.91 6.05 3.55
C SER A 54 16.69 5.35 2.44
N LEU A 55 16.11 4.31 1.82
CA LEU A 55 16.72 3.62 0.68
C LEU A 55 16.92 4.55 -0.52
N LEU A 56 15.88 5.31 -0.88
CA LEU A 56 15.98 6.29 -1.96
C LEU A 56 17.08 7.33 -1.68
N THR A 57 17.16 7.83 -0.45
CA THR A 57 18.18 8.82 -0.05
C THR A 57 19.58 8.25 -0.18
N LYS A 58 19.80 6.99 0.25
CA LYS A 58 21.12 6.33 0.10
C LYS A 58 21.54 6.26 -1.36
N VAL A 59 20.65 5.79 -2.24
CA VAL A 59 20.92 5.68 -3.68
C VAL A 59 21.22 7.06 -4.29
N VAL A 60 20.40 8.08 -4.00
CA VAL A 60 20.59 9.44 -4.52
C VAL A 60 21.90 10.06 -4.04
N LEU A 61 22.25 9.90 -2.76
CA LEU A 61 23.52 10.41 -2.22
C LEU A 61 24.73 9.72 -2.86
N SER A 62 24.66 8.41 -3.10
CA SER A 62 25.72 7.69 -3.81
C SER A 62 25.87 8.16 -5.26
N LEU A 63 24.75 8.38 -5.97
CA LEU A 63 24.77 8.94 -7.33
C LEU A 63 25.37 10.35 -7.37
N ALA A 64 25.03 11.20 -6.39
CA ALA A 64 25.61 12.53 -6.29
C ALA A 64 27.13 12.48 -6.09
N LYS A 65 27.61 11.59 -5.21
CA LYS A 65 29.06 11.37 -4.99
C LYS A 65 29.78 10.88 -6.25
N MET A 66 29.18 9.96 -7.02
CA MET A 66 29.72 9.53 -8.32
C MET A 66 29.76 10.66 -9.36
N GLY A 67 28.88 11.66 -9.24
CA GLY A 67 28.89 12.83 -10.12
C GLY A 67 30.03 13.81 -9.80
N GLU A 68 30.46 13.86 -8.53
CA GLU A 68 31.56 14.72 -8.05
C GLU A 68 32.93 14.03 -8.10
N LEU A 69 32.96 12.71 -7.95
CA LEU A 69 34.18 11.89 -7.93
C LEU A 69 34.22 10.99 -9.17
N THR A 70 35.41 10.88 -9.79
CA THR A 70 35.58 10.01 -10.97
C THR A 70 35.34 8.52 -10.64
N GLU A 71 35.60 8.09 -9.40
CA GLU A 71 35.35 6.75 -8.88
C GLU A 71 34.97 6.82 -7.40
N LEU A 72 34.14 5.88 -6.94
CA LEU A 72 33.88 5.65 -5.51
C LEU A 72 34.95 4.73 -4.94
N ASP A 73 35.20 4.83 -3.63
CA ASP A 73 35.92 3.76 -2.92
C ASP A 73 35.10 2.45 -2.90
N GLU A 74 35.79 1.32 -2.72
CA GLU A 74 35.19 -0.03 -2.77
C GLU A 74 34.00 -0.15 -1.80
N GLU A 75 34.11 0.41 -0.60
CA GLU A 75 33.06 0.41 0.43
C GLU A 75 31.82 1.21 -0.03
N SER A 76 32.02 2.39 -0.60
CA SER A 76 30.93 3.23 -1.09
C SER A 76 30.25 2.62 -2.31
N GLN A 77 31.01 1.92 -3.16
CA GLN A 77 30.46 1.19 -4.29
C GLN A 77 29.61 0.00 -3.83
N GLU A 78 30.11 -0.83 -2.91
CA GLU A 78 29.34 -1.93 -2.33
C GLU A 78 28.06 -1.42 -1.66
N ASN A 79 28.14 -0.34 -0.90
CA ASN A 79 26.97 0.27 -0.26
C ASN A 79 25.93 0.79 -1.27
N TYR A 80 26.38 1.32 -2.41
CA TYR A 80 25.50 1.74 -3.49
C TYR A 80 24.78 0.54 -4.12
N GLU A 81 25.52 -0.51 -4.50
CA GLU A 81 24.97 -1.71 -5.12
C GLU A 81 23.94 -2.38 -4.21
N ASN A 82 24.25 -2.50 -2.91
CA ASN A 82 23.34 -3.03 -1.90
C ASN A 82 22.07 -2.17 -1.74
N ALA A 83 22.21 -0.84 -1.73
CA ALA A 83 21.06 0.06 -1.60
C ALA A 83 20.18 0.04 -2.85
N LEU A 84 20.79 -0.07 -4.03
CA LEU A 84 20.08 -0.16 -5.30
C LEU A 84 19.32 -1.48 -5.41
N ASP A 85 19.96 -2.62 -5.13
CA ASP A 85 19.30 -3.93 -5.13
C ASP A 85 18.12 -3.95 -4.13
N ALA A 86 18.31 -3.43 -2.93
CA ALA A 86 17.22 -3.31 -1.95
C ALA A 86 16.06 -2.44 -2.47
N LEU A 87 16.35 -1.33 -3.15
CA LEU A 87 15.32 -0.45 -3.72
C LEU A 87 14.57 -1.13 -4.88
N GLU A 88 15.27 -1.85 -5.75
CA GLU A 88 14.68 -2.61 -6.85
C GLU A 88 13.79 -3.74 -6.35
N GLN A 89 14.24 -4.50 -5.35
CA GLN A 89 13.42 -5.52 -4.70
C GLN A 89 12.18 -4.92 -4.05
N GLN A 90 12.31 -3.76 -3.42
CA GLN A 90 11.17 -3.06 -2.82
C GLN A 90 10.15 -2.65 -3.89
N GLN A 91 10.62 -2.09 -5.00
CA GLN A 91 9.78 -1.69 -6.13
C GLN A 91 9.04 -2.90 -6.72
N LYS A 92 9.74 -4.02 -6.94
CA LYS A 92 9.13 -5.25 -7.45
C LYS A 92 8.00 -5.75 -6.55
N ARG A 93 8.20 -5.77 -5.24
CA ARG A 93 7.18 -6.20 -4.26
C ARG A 93 5.96 -5.29 -4.27
N ILE A 94 6.16 -3.97 -4.43
CA ILE A 94 5.05 -3.01 -4.59
C ILE A 94 4.24 -3.34 -5.85
N ASP A 95 4.91 -3.62 -6.96
CA ASP A 95 4.24 -3.94 -8.22
C ASP A 95 3.48 -5.26 -8.15
N GLU A 96 4.04 -6.28 -7.49
CA GLU A 96 3.35 -7.55 -7.21
C GLU A 96 2.06 -7.32 -6.40
N ILE A 97 2.08 -6.46 -5.38
CA ILE A 97 0.89 -6.10 -4.58
C ILE A 97 -0.15 -5.39 -5.47
N LYS A 98 0.28 -4.43 -6.29
CA LYS A 98 -0.62 -3.71 -7.21
C LYS A 98 -1.29 -4.66 -8.21
N GLN A 99 -0.54 -5.60 -8.77
CA GLN A 99 -1.10 -6.60 -9.69
C GLN A 99 -2.05 -7.56 -8.99
N ALA A 100 -1.67 -8.05 -7.80
CA ALA A 100 -2.53 -8.90 -6.99
C ALA A 100 -3.84 -8.19 -6.63
N LYS A 101 -3.81 -6.90 -6.28
CA LYS A 101 -5.03 -6.10 -6.01
C LYS A 101 -5.94 -6.04 -7.25
N LYS A 102 -5.39 -5.72 -8.43
CA LYS A 102 -6.14 -5.70 -9.69
C LYS A 102 -6.81 -7.04 -9.97
N GLN A 103 -6.06 -8.13 -9.78
CA GLN A 103 -6.58 -9.47 -10.01
C GLN A 103 -7.72 -9.82 -9.03
N ARG A 104 -7.56 -9.52 -7.73
CA ARG A 104 -8.62 -9.71 -6.73
C ARG A 104 -9.88 -8.90 -7.03
N ILE A 105 -9.73 -7.65 -7.48
CA ILE A 105 -10.88 -6.81 -7.88
C ILE A 105 -11.60 -7.46 -9.07
N LYS A 106 -10.85 -7.91 -10.08
CA LYS A 106 -11.42 -8.59 -11.25
C LYS A 106 -12.19 -9.85 -10.85
N GLU A 107 -11.58 -10.71 -10.04
CA GLU A 107 -12.22 -11.96 -9.58
C GLU A 107 -13.49 -11.69 -8.78
N LYS A 108 -13.46 -10.74 -7.85
CA LYS A 108 -14.64 -10.32 -7.09
C LYS A 108 -15.74 -9.77 -8.00
N ALA A 109 -15.37 -8.93 -8.98
CA ALA A 109 -16.33 -8.39 -9.92
C ALA A 109 -16.97 -9.49 -10.76
N THR A 110 -16.19 -10.46 -11.24
CA THR A 110 -16.71 -11.63 -11.97
C THR A 110 -17.66 -12.46 -11.11
N ASP A 111 -17.28 -12.82 -9.89
CA ASP A 111 -18.14 -13.60 -8.99
C ASP A 111 -19.46 -12.88 -8.66
N ILE A 112 -19.42 -11.56 -8.45
CA ILE A 112 -20.63 -10.76 -8.23
C ILE A 112 -21.52 -10.73 -9.49
N LEU A 113 -20.92 -10.59 -10.67
CA LEU A 113 -21.65 -10.59 -11.94
C LEU A 113 -22.29 -11.94 -12.23
N ASP A 114 -21.58 -13.04 -11.99
CA ASP A 114 -22.09 -14.41 -12.16
C ASP A 114 -23.28 -14.66 -11.22
N LYS A 115 -23.18 -14.20 -9.97
CA LYS A 115 -24.29 -14.27 -8.99
C LYS A 115 -25.49 -13.44 -9.45
N LEU A 116 -25.26 -12.22 -9.94
CA LEU A 116 -26.33 -11.36 -10.45
C LEU A 116 -27.03 -12.01 -11.64
N GLN A 117 -26.27 -12.56 -12.59
CA GLN A 117 -26.81 -13.27 -13.74
C GLN A 117 -27.68 -14.47 -13.33
N ALA A 118 -27.26 -15.21 -12.30
CA ALA A 118 -28.00 -16.37 -11.80
C ALA A 118 -29.27 -15.99 -11.02
N SER A 119 -29.27 -14.85 -10.30
CA SER A 119 -30.41 -14.43 -9.48
C SER A 119 -31.42 -13.56 -10.23
N ASP A 120 -30.95 -12.69 -11.12
CA ASP A 120 -31.75 -11.70 -11.84
C ASP A 120 -31.08 -11.33 -13.18
N SER A 121 -31.46 -12.05 -14.24
CA SER A 121 -30.90 -11.85 -15.58
C SER A 121 -31.27 -10.49 -16.17
N ASP A 122 -32.42 -9.94 -15.80
CA ASP A 122 -32.91 -8.68 -16.36
C ASP A 122 -32.11 -7.50 -15.76
N GLU A 123 -31.80 -7.54 -14.47
CA GLU A 123 -30.93 -6.56 -13.82
C GLU A 123 -29.47 -6.68 -14.30
N PHE A 124 -28.99 -7.90 -14.53
CA PHE A 124 -27.69 -8.14 -15.15
C PHE A 124 -27.58 -7.47 -16.53
N ASP A 125 -28.58 -7.66 -17.40
CA ASP A 125 -28.60 -7.05 -18.73
C ASP A 125 -28.67 -5.52 -18.67
N GLN A 126 -29.42 -4.96 -17.72
CA GLN A 126 -29.45 -3.51 -17.48
C GLN A 126 -28.08 -2.97 -17.06
N LEU A 127 -27.40 -3.66 -16.15
CA LEU A 127 -26.05 -3.31 -15.70
C LEU A 127 -25.05 -3.35 -16.86
N LEU A 128 -25.11 -4.40 -17.69
CA LEU A 128 -24.26 -4.52 -18.88
C LEU A 128 -24.54 -3.43 -19.90
N ARG A 129 -25.80 -3.00 -20.09
CA ARG A 129 -26.12 -1.85 -20.95
C ARG A 129 -25.54 -0.56 -20.40
N LYS A 130 -25.66 -0.32 -19.10
CA LYS A 130 -25.18 0.90 -18.43
C LYS A 130 -23.66 1.08 -18.52
N TYR A 131 -22.90 0.00 -18.29
CA TYR A 131 -21.43 0.07 -18.26
C TYR A 131 -20.75 -0.44 -19.54
N GLY A 132 -21.40 -1.32 -20.30
CA GLY A 132 -20.90 -1.85 -21.57
C GLY A 132 -21.00 -0.86 -22.74
N TYR A 133 -21.99 0.04 -22.73
CA TYR A 133 -22.14 1.07 -23.78
C TYR A 133 -21.01 2.13 -23.74
N ASN A 134 -20.37 2.32 -22.58
CA ASN A 134 -19.26 3.28 -22.44
C ASN A 134 -17.92 2.78 -23.06
N ARG A 135 -17.84 1.55 -23.60
CA ARG A 135 -16.62 1.03 -24.25
C ARG A 135 -16.48 1.36 -25.74
N THR A 136 -17.54 1.79 -26.43
CA THR A 136 -17.53 2.01 -27.89
C THR A 136 -17.38 3.47 -28.30
N LYS A 137 -17.21 4.39 -27.35
CA LYS A 137 -17.18 5.84 -27.60
C LYS A 137 -15.85 6.56 -27.28
N ASN A 138 -14.79 5.82 -26.98
CA ASN A 138 -13.42 6.36 -26.86
C ASN A 138 -12.51 5.72 -27.89
#